data_AF-A0A7S2PBV8-F1
#
_entry.id   AF-A0A7S2PBV8-F1
#
_cell.length_a   1.000
_cell.length_b   1.000
_cell.length_c   1.000
_cell.angle_alpha   90.00
_cell.angle_beta   90.00
_cell.angle_gamma   90.00
#
_symmetry.space_group_name_H-M   'P 1'
#
loop_
_entity.id
_entity.type
_entity.pdbx_description
1 polymer ?
#
loop_
_entity_poly.entity_id
_entity_poly.type
_entity_poly.pdbx_seq_one_letter_code
_entity_poly.pdbx_strand_id
1 'polypeptide(L)'
;SGHRVHYLCREQMREAIEDTGAVFHSEMAVESELYAGREPDVLGATATLKKEFGMENESIVNAMFMLRNIQREMMLPGVTRWLRSLGAHAVAYCPLSSTEAVIAAAALGIPS
;
A
#
# COMPACT_ATOMS: atom_id res chain seq x y z
N SER A 1 -16.57 10.42 -22.66
CA SER A 1 -15.95 10.66 -21.34
C SER A 1 -15.46 9.34 -20.81
N GLY A 2 -14.23 9.26 -20.31
CA GLY A 2 -13.64 8.04 -19.74
C GLY A 2 -13.31 8.23 -18.26
N HIS A 3 -13.20 7.12 -17.52
CA HIS A 3 -12.71 7.15 -16.14
C HIS A 3 -11.22 7.49 -16.14
N ARG A 4 -10.80 8.41 -15.27
CA ARG A 4 -9.37 8.65 -15.00
C ARG A 4 -8.87 7.56 -14.05
N VAL A 5 -7.87 6.80 -14.47
CA VAL A 5 -7.32 5.70 -13.69
C VAL A 5 -6.09 6.19 -12.92
N HIS A 6 -6.05 5.89 -11.62
CA HIS A 6 -4.94 6.20 -10.73
C HIS A 6 -4.43 4.89 -10.12
N TYR A 7 -3.13 4.66 -10.18
CA TYR A 7 -2.48 3.50 -9.56
C TYR A 7 -1.70 3.92 -8.33
N LEU A 8 -1.88 3.18 -7.23
CA LEU A 8 -0.96 3.18 -6.09
C LEU A 8 -0.07 1.97 -6.23
N CYS A 9 1.22 2.17 -6.51
CA CYS A 9 2.12 1.06 -6.80
C CYS A 9 3.59 1.39 -6.52
N ARG A 10 4.44 0.38 -6.70
CA ARG A 10 5.89 0.50 -6.62
C ARG A 10 6.45 1.28 -7.80
N GLU A 11 7.54 2.00 -7.55
CA GLU A 11 8.20 2.85 -8.54
C GLU A 11 8.58 2.12 -9.84
N GLN A 12 8.93 0.82 -9.76
CA GLN A 12 9.28 0.01 -10.93
C GLN A 12 8.13 -0.15 -11.93
N MET A 13 6.89 0.09 -11.50
CA MET A 13 5.71 0.01 -12.37
C MET A 13 5.35 1.33 -13.04
N ARG A 14 6.03 2.45 -12.71
CA ARG A 14 5.68 3.79 -13.19
C ARG A 14 5.56 3.85 -14.71
N GLU A 15 6.61 3.47 -15.44
CA GLU A 15 6.65 3.56 -16.90
C GLU A 15 5.50 2.77 -17.54
N ALA A 16 5.33 1.51 -17.14
CA ALA A 16 4.26 0.66 -17.64
C ALA A 16 2.85 1.20 -17.32
N ILE A 17 2.67 1.90 -16.20
CA ILE A 17 1.40 2.53 -15.82
C ILE A 17 1.17 3.80 -16.66
N GLU A 18 2.16 4.69 -16.74
CA GLU A 18 2.05 5.97 -17.42
C GLU A 18 1.88 5.79 -18.95
N ASP A 19 2.46 4.72 -19.53
CA ASP A 19 2.26 4.32 -20.94
C ASP A 19 0.80 3.99 -21.28
N THR A 20 -0.03 3.63 -20.29
CA THR A 20 -1.47 3.41 -20.49
C THR A 20 -2.30 4.70 -20.46
N GLY A 21 -1.68 5.84 -20.13
CA GLY A 21 -2.35 7.11 -19.84
C GLY A 21 -2.95 7.19 -18.43
N ALA A 22 -2.70 6.20 -17.56
CA ALA A 22 -3.06 6.25 -16.15
C ALA A 22 -2.06 7.09 -15.34
N VAL A 23 -2.47 7.54 -14.16
CA VAL A 23 -1.62 8.34 -13.27
C VAL A 23 -0.99 7.46 -12.20
N PHE A 24 0.33 7.45 -12.15
CA PHE A 24 1.09 6.76 -11.12
C PHE A 24 1.14 7.56 -9.81
N HIS A 25 0.98 6.85 -8.68
CA HIS A 25 1.28 7.33 -7.33
C HIS A 25 2.18 6.30 -6.62
N SER A 26 3.24 6.79 -5.98
CA SER A 26 4.18 5.94 -5.25
C SER A 26 3.55 5.45 -3.94
N GLU A 27 3.53 4.13 -3.75
CA GLU A 27 3.06 3.51 -2.50
C GLU A 27 3.83 4.03 -1.29
N MET A 28 5.14 4.21 -1.42
CA MET A 28 5.96 4.72 -0.31
C MET A 28 5.62 6.15 0.09
N ALA A 29 5.25 7.00 -0.87
CA ALA A 29 4.89 8.38 -0.59
C ALA A 29 3.52 8.48 0.08
N VAL A 30 2.58 7.60 -0.30
CA VAL A 30 1.22 7.57 0.26
C VAL A 30 1.19 6.87 1.61
N GLU A 31 1.84 5.71 1.73
CA GLU A 31 1.89 4.85 2.92
C GLU A 31 3.05 5.23 3.85
N SER A 32 3.27 6.54 4.00
CA SER A 32 4.42 7.10 4.70
C SER A 32 4.64 6.55 6.12
N GLU A 33 3.57 6.19 6.83
CA GLU A 33 3.63 5.63 8.18
C GLU A 33 4.31 4.25 8.23
N LEU A 34 4.17 3.44 7.17
CA LEU A 34 4.88 2.17 7.05
C LEU A 34 6.37 2.41 6.74
N TYR A 35 6.70 3.39 5.91
CA TYR A 35 8.07 3.59 5.43
C TYR A 35 8.90 4.59 6.24
N ALA A 36 8.29 5.36 7.14
CA ALA A 36 8.97 6.37 7.94
C ALA A 36 10.09 5.75 8.80
N GLY A 37 11.34 6.15 8.53
CA GLY A 37 12.52 5.64 9.24
C GLY A 37 12.87 4.18 8.90
N ARG A 38 12.27 3.60 7.85
CA ARG A 38 12.51 2.23 7.39
C ARG A 38 13.10 2.22 5.99
N GLU A 39 13.66 1.08 5.60
CA GLU A 39 14.20 0.89 4.25
C GLU A 39 13.08 1.03 3.19
N PRO A 40 13.35 1.70 2.06
CA PRO A 40 12.36 2.13 1.08
C PRO A 40 11.88 1.02 0.13
N ASP A 41 11.51 -0.14 0.66
CA ASP A 41 10.83 -1.20 -0.08
C ASP A 41 10.08 -2.14 0.89
N VAL A 42 9.12 -2.92 0.40
CA VAL A 42 8.28 -3.79 1.26
C VAL A 42 9.11 -4.81 2.07
N LEU A 43 10.18 -5.37 1.49
CA LEU A 43 11.04 -6.32 2.20
C LEU A 43 11.89 -5.59 3.25
N GLY A 44 12.38 -4.40 2.92
CA GLY A 44 13.09 -3.49 3.81
C GLY A 44 12.23 -3.05 5.00
N ALA A 45 11.01 -2.56 4.75
CA ALA A 45 10.05 -2.21 5.78
C ALA A 45 9.71 -3.41 6.67
N THR A 46 9.51 -4.60 6.08
CA THR A 46 9.29 -5.83 6.84
C THR A 46 10.51 -6.22 7.67
N ALA A 47 11.72 -6.12 7.12
CA ALA A 47 12.95 -6.46 7.83
C ALA A 47 13.21 -5.53 9.03
N THR A 48 12.87 -4.25 8.90
CA THR A 48 12.93 -3.30 10.01
C THR A 48 11.87 -3.60 11.07
N LEU A 49 10.62 -3.84 10.68
CA LEU A 49 9.56 -4.26 11.62
C LEU A 49 9.91 -5.55 12.36
N LYS A 50 10.52 -6.52 11.67
CA LYS A 50 10.97 -7.78 12.27
C LYS A 50 11.93 -7.52 13.44
N LYS A 51 12.81 -6.52 13.35
CA LYS A 51 13.69 -6.10 14.46
C LYS A 51 12.91 -5.36 15.55
N GLU A 52 12.01 -4.45 15.17
CA GLU A 52 11.17 -3.69 16.12
C GLU A 52 10.34 -4.59 17.04
N PHE A 53 9.89 -5.74 16.53
CA PHE A 53 9.04 -6.69 17.25
C PHE A 53 9.79 -7.93 17.79
N GLY A 54 11.13 -7.94 17.79
CA GLY A 54 11.92 -9.03 18.38
C GLY A 54 11.79 -10.38 17.65
N MET A 55 11.59 -10.34 16.33
CA MET A 55 11.32 -11.51 15.49
C MET A 55 12.53 -11.93 14.66
N GLU A 56 13.76 -11.53 14.99
CA GLU A 56 14.96 -11.68 14.18
C GLU A 56 15.26 -13.13 13.76
N ASN A 57 14.82 -14.10 14.55
CA ASN A 57 14.99 -15.53 14.27
C ASN A 57 13.95 -16.10 13.27
N GLU A 58 12.88 -15.37 12.97
CA GLU A 58 11.86 -15.82 12.01
C GLU A 58 12.37 -15.74 10.56
N SER A 59 11.85 -16.59 9.68
CA SER A 59 12.07 -16.37 8.24
C SER A 59 11.37 -15.07 7.82
N ILE A 60 11.87 -14.41 6.77
CA ILE A 60 11.22 -13.19 6.26
C ILE A 60 9.77 -13.46 5.83
N VAL A 61 9.52 -14.66 5.27
CA VAL A 61 8.18 -15.10 4.86
C VAL A 61 7.26 -15.22 6.07
N ASN A 62 7.70 -15.88 7.15
CA ASN A 62 6.91 -15.97 8.39
C ASN A 62 6.64 -14.59 8.98
N ALA A 63 7.66 -13.72 9.01
CA ALA A 63 7.53 -12.36 9.52
C ALA A 63 6.49 -11.56 8.72
N MET A 64 6.46 -11.66 7.38
CA MET A 64 5.42 -11.02 6.56
C MET A 64 4.00 -11.46 6.96
N PHE A 65 3.79 -12.76 7.20
CA PHE A 65 2.48 -13.27 7.62
C PHE A 65 2.09 -12.78 9.02
N MET A 66 3.02 -12.84 9.97
CA MET A 66 2.78 -12.47 11.37
C MET A 66 2.60 -10.96 11.55
N LEU A 67 3.37 -10.14 10.83
CA LEU A 67 3.33 -8.68 10.91
C LEU A 67 2.27 -8.05 10.00
N ARG A 68 1.55 -8.85 9.21
CA ARG A 68 0.62 -8.38 8.18
C ARG A 68 -0.42 -7.38 8.70
N ASN A 69 -0.98 -7.63 9.89
CA ASN A 69 -1.98 -6.72 10.47
C ASN A 69 -1.36 -5.39 10.90
N ILE A 70 -0.16 -5.42 11.48
CA ILE A 70 0.59 -4.21 11.85
C ILE A 70 0.90 -3.39 10.61
N GLN A 71 1.39 -4.03 9.55
CA GLN A 71 1.65 -3.35 8.27
C GLN A 71 0.37 -2.70 7.73
N ARG A 72 -0.76 -3.41 7.73
CA ARG A 72 -2.05 -2.85 7.28
C ARG A 72 -2.48 -1.64 8.10
N GLU A 73 -2.40 -1.72 9.42
CA GLU A 73 -2.73 -0.59 10.29
C GLU A 73 -1.86 0.64 10.00
N MET A 74 -0.58 0.43 9.66
CA MET A 74 0.31 1.50 9.24
C MET A 74 -0.03 2.06 7.86
N MET A 75 -0.41 1.23 6.88
CA MET A 75 -0.74 1.69 5.52
C MET A 75 -2.09 2.40 5.44
N LEU A 76 -3.08 1.98 6.25
CA LEU A 76 -4.46 2.43 6.16
C LEU A 76 -4.67 3.95 6.21
N PRO A 77 -4.03 4.72 7.11
CA PRO A 77 -4.17 6.18 7.13
C PRO A 77 -3.76 6.83 5.82
N GLY A 78 -2.64 6.40 5.23
CA GLY A 78 -2.12 6.87 3.96
C GLY A 78 -3.09 6.64 2.81
N VAL A 79 -3.50 5.37 2.64
CA VAL A 79 -4.42 4.97 1.58
C VAL A 79 -5.78 5.66 1.73
N THR A 80 -6.29 5.80 2.95
CA THR A 80 -7.57 6.49 3.21
C THR A 80 -7.50 7.97 2.83
N ARG A 81 -6.41 8.67 3.17
CA ARG A 81 -6.21 10.09 2.77
C ARG A 81 -6.11 10.23 1.25
N TRP A 82 -5.39 9.32 0.61
CA TRP A 82 -5.20 9.31 -0.84
C TRP A 82 -6.50 9.07 -1.61
N LEU A 83 -7.27 8.03 -1.25
CA LEU A 83 -8.57 7.76 -1.89
C LEU A 83 -9.54 8.95 -1.75
N ARG A 84 -9.56 9.59 -0.57
CA ARG A 84 -10.37 10.78 -0.31
C ARG A 84 -9.92 11.99 -1.13
N SER A 85 -8.61 12.24 -1.23
CA SER A 85 -8.09 13.40 -1.97
C SER A 85 -8.31 13.28 -3.48
N LEU A 86 -8.29 12.06 -4.01
CA LEU A 86 -8.64 11.77 -5.40
C LEU A 86 -10.14 11.93 -5.68
N GLY A 87 -11.00 11.85 -4.66
CA GLY A 87 -12.43 11.66 -4.87
C GLY A 87 -12.71 10.35 -5.62
N ALA A 88 -12.06 9.26 -5.20
CA ALA A 88 -12.16 7.97 -5.86
C ALA A 88 -13.62 7.47 -5.90
N HIS A 89 -14.06 7.03 -7.07
CA HIS A 89 -15.44 6.55 -7.31
C HIS A 89 -15.56 5.03 -7.22
N ALA A 90 -14.47 4.31 -7.45
CA ALA A 90 -14.35 2.86 -7.32
C ALA A 90 -12.87 2.51 -7.08
N VAL A 91 -12.61 1.37 -6.45
CA VAL A 91 -11.27 0.84 -6.21
C VAL A 91 -11.17 -0.55 -6.83
N ALA A 92 -10.11 -0.84 -7.57
CA ALA A 92 -9.75 -2.20 -7.96
C ALA A 92 -8.46 -2.57 -7.22
N TYR A 93 -8.38 -3.78 -6.67
CA TYR A 93 -7.25 -4.17 -5.82
C TYR A 93 -6.89 -5.65 -6.00
N CYS A 94 -5.65 -5.97 -5.67
CA CYS A 94 -5.21 -7.36 -5.56
C CYS A 94 -5.55 -7.90 -4.15
N PRO A 95 -6.38 -8.94 -4.01
CA PRO A 95 -6.79 -9.45 -2.71
C PRO A 95 -5.65 -10.12 -1.91
N LEU A 96 -4.52 -10.42 -2.57
CA LEU A 96 -3.36 -11.05 -1.94
C LEU A 96 -2.37 -10.03 -1.37
N SER A 97 -2.23 -8.86 -2.00
CA SER A 97 -1.18 -7.89 -1.69
C SER A 97 -1.67 -6.51 -1.27
N SER A 98 -2.93 -6.15 -1.55
CA SER A 98 -3.42 -4.78 -1.39
C SER A 98 -4.71 -4.74 -0.57
N THR A 99 -4.68 -5.40 0.58
CA THR A 99 -5.87 -5.59 1.45
C THR A 99 -6.27 -4.34 2.23
N GLU A 100 -5.34 -3.42 2.44
CA GLU A 100 -5.58 -2.08 2.97
C GLU A 100 -6.49 -1.26 2.04
N ALA A 101 -6.40 -1.44 0.71
CA ALA A 101 -7.23 -0.75 -0.26
C ALA A 101 -8.73 -1.07 -0.09
N VAL A 102 -9.11 -2.35 0.10
CA VAL A 102 -10.52 -2.74 0.32
C VAL A 102 -11.05 -2.25 1.67
N ILE A 103 -10.22 -2.26 2.71
CA ILE A 103 -10.61 -1.76 4.03
C ILE A 103 -10.84 -0.24 3.97
N ALA A 104 -9.93 0.50 3.32
CA ALA A 104 -10.07 1.94 3.14
C ALA A 104 -11.29 2.30 2.28
N ALA A 105 -11.54 1.56 1.19
CA ALA A 105 -12.72 1.74 0.35
C ALA A 105 -14.02 1.52 1.13
N ALA A 106 -14.12 0.42 1.89
CA ALA A 106 -15.27 0.12 2.74
C ALA A 106 -15.51 1.21 3.79
N ALA A 107 -14.45 1.70 4.44
CA ALA A 107 -14.55 2.78 5.44
C ALA A 107 -15.02 4.12 4.83
N LEU A 108 -14.77 4.34 3.54
CA LEU A 108 -15.18 5.55 2.81
C LEU A 108 -16.52 5.38 2.07
N GLY A 109 -17.11 4.19 2.07
CA GLY A 109 -18.32 3.88 1.30
C GLY A 109 -18.07 3.85 -0.22
N ILE A 110 -16.84 3.54 -0.65
CA ILE A 110 -16.45 3.45 -2.06
C ILE A 110 -16.58 1.98 -2.51
N PRO A 111 -17.20 1.69 -3.67
CA PRO A 111 -17.21 0.34 -4.25
C PRO A 111 -15.81 -0.20 -4.52
N SER A 112 -15.56 -1.48 -4.19
CA SER A 112 -14.26 -2.15 -4.37
C SER A 112 -14.36 -3.64 -4.64
#